data_AF-A0A7S6MCX4-F1
#
_entry.id   AF-A0A7S6MCX4-F1
#
_cell.length_a   1.000
_cell.length_b   1.000
_cell.length_c   1.000
_cell.angle_alpha   90.00
_cell.angle_beta   90.00
_cell.angle_gamma   90.00
#
_symmetry.space_group_name_H-M   'P 1'
#
loop_
_entity.id
_entity.type
_entity.pdbx_description
1 polymer ?
#
loop_
_entity_poly.entity_id
_entity_poly.type
_entity_poly.pdbx_seq_one_letter_code
_entity_poly.pdbx_strand_id
1 'polypeptide(L)'
;MLQALRLAASDHPAAAPPTPASHERGRWEDIDLAVYWAVAEPGVELATVRRRDFEWGFIYDLKTIEGWPGVLIIERVDGPRVYEARASIGRFLNTRASREQALINAIDRWMRALGRKRR
;
A
#
# COMPACT_ATOMS: atom_id res chain seq x y z
N MET A 1 32.50 -24.81 -15.14
CA MET A 1 31.09 -24.51 -15.46
C MET A 1 30.56 -23.21 -14.83
N LEU A 2 31.09 -22.72 -13.70
CA LEU A 2 30.70 -21.43 -13.09
C LEU A 2 31.18 -20.16 -13.81
N GLN A 3 32.24 -20.23 -14.64
CA GLN A 3 32.78 -19.04 -15.31
C GLN A 3 31.93 -18.54 -16.49
N ALA A 4 31.21 -19.44 -17.19
CA ALA A 4 30.38 -19.07 -18.34
C ALA A 4 29.14 -18.24 -17.93
N LEU A 5 28.57 -18.51 -16.76
CA LEU A 5 27.44 -17.73 -16.21
C LEU A 5 27.87 -16.32 -15.77
N ARG A 6 29.13 -16.15 -15.34
CA ARG A 6 29.64 -14.85 -14.88
C ARG A 6 29.90 -13.89 -16.05
N LEU A 7 30.37 -14.42 -17.18
CA LEU A 7 30.58 -13.66 -18.41
C LEU A 7 29.25 -13.21 -19.06
N ALA A 8 28.22 -14.05 -19.05
CA ALA A 8 26.90 -13.69 -19.59
C ALA A 8 26.19 -12.57 -18.81
N ALA A 9 26.50 -12.41 -17.52
CA ALA A 9 25.93 -11.36 -16.67
C ALA A 9 26.71 -10.04 -16.70
N SER A 10 27.86 -9.99 -17.38
CA SER A 10 28.76 -8.82 -17.39
C SER A 10 28.31 -7.73 -18.37
N ASP A 11 27.60 -8.10 -19.45
CA ASP A 11 27.20 -7.19 -20.53
C ASP A 11 25.72 -6.80 -20.49
N HIS A 12 24.97 -7.24 -19.48
CA HIS A 12 23.62 -6.74 -19.25
C HIS A 12 23.70 -5.59 -18.24
N PRO A 13 23.51 -4.33 -18.67
CA PRO A 13 23.26 -3.26 -17.71
C PRO A 13 22.06 -3.70 -16.87
N ALA A 14 22.16 -3.53 -15.54
CA ALA A 14 21.02 -3.73 -14.65
C ALA A 14 19.79 -3.12 -15.31
N ALA A 15 18.79 -3.95 -15.61
CA ALA A 15 17.61 -3.51 -16.33
C ALA A 15 17.10 -2.27 -15.59
N ALA A 16 17.11 -1.13 -16.28
CA ALA A 16 16.64 0.10 -15.68
C ALA A 16 15.25 -0.18 -15.12
N PRO A 17 14.94 0.30 -13.89
CA PRO A 17 13.60 0.13 -13.35
C PRO A 17 12.59 0.58 -14.41
N PRO A 18 11.47 -0.15 -14.57
CA PRO A 18 10.51 0.14 -15.63
C PRO A 18 10.16 1.62 -15.58
N THR A 19 10.18 2.27 -16.76
CA THR A 19 9.85 3.67 -16.87
C THR A 19 8.49 3.91 -16.22
N PRO A 20 8.37 4.81 -15.23
CA PRO A 20 7.09 5.07 -14.60
C PRO A 20 6.09 5.53 -15.65
N ALA A 21 4.93 4.89 -15.68
CA ALA A 21 3.90 5.14 -16.68
C ALA A 21 3.48 6.63 -16.66
N SER A 22 3.21 7.20 -17.85
CA SER A 22 2.77 8.58 -18.02
C SER A 22 1.61 8.93 -17.08
N HIS A 23 1.86 9.89 -16.18
CA HIS A 23 1.02 10.23 -15.04
C HIS A 23 0.02 11.34 -15.39
N GLU A 24 -1.17 10.99 -15.87
CA GLU A 24 -2.26 11.98 -15.95
C GLU A 24 -3.46 11.68 -15.03
N ARG A 25 -3.69 10.44 -14.60
CA ARG A 25 -4.76 10.12 -13.64
C ARG A 25 -4.34 8.91 -12.80
N GLY A 26 -4.23 9.07 -11.48
CA GLY A 26 -4.05 7.91 -10.60
C GLY A 26 -5.27 7.01 -10.74
N ARG A 27 -5.08 5.74 -11.10
CA ARG A 27 -6.22 4.84 -11.32
C ARG A 27 -6.78 4.41 -9.97
N TRP A 28 -8.00 3.91 -9.94
CA TRP A 28 -8.54 3.32 -8.70
C TRP A 28 -7.92 1.93 -8.42
N GLU A 29 -7.37 1.30 -9.47
CA GLU A 29 -6.96 -0.11 -9.51
C GLU A 29 -5.75 -0.49 -8.65
N ASP A 30 -4.85 0.43 -8.28
CA ASP A 30 -3.65 0.06 -7.48
C ASP A 30 -3.90 0.22 -5.97
N ILE A 31 -5.14 0.52 -5.54
CA ILE A 31 -5.45 0.61 -4.10
C ILE A 31 -5.14 -0.71 -3.40
N ASP A 32 -5.53 -1.84 -3.98
CA ASP A 32 -5.24 -3.15 -3.38
C ASP A 32 -3.74 -3.40 -3.24
N LEU A 33 -2.97 -3.02 -4.26
CA LEU A 33 -1.52 -3.18 -4.24
C LEU A 33 -0.89 -2.28 -3.20
N ALA A 34 -1.34 -1.03 -3.10
CA ALA A 34 -0.87 -0.10 -2.07
C ALA A 34 -1.20 -0.59 -0.65
N VAL A 35 -2.41 -1.12 -0.43
CA VAL A 35 -2.82 -1.71 0.85
C VAL A 35 -1.97 -2.93 1.17
N TYR A 36 -1.78 -3.84 0.21
CA TYR A 36 -0.96 -5.03 0.37
C TYR A 36 0.45 -4.72 0.87
N TRP A 37 1.11 -3.73 0.27
CA TRP A 37 2.45 -3.32 0.71
C TRP A 37 2.43 -2.53 2.02
N ALA A 38 1.44 -1.66 2.23
CA ALA A 38 1.33 -0.83 3.42
C ALA A 38 1.13 -1.65 4.70
N VAL A 39 0.30 -2.72 4.66
CA VAL A 39 0.06 -3.56 5.84
C VAL A 39 1.31 -4.31 6.29
N ALA A 40 2.21 -4.62 5.35
CA ALA A 40 3.47 -5.31 5.61
C ALA A 40 4.64 -4.38 6.01
N GLU A 41 4.45 -3.05 6.00
CA GLU A 41 5.53 -2.12 6.36
C GLU A 41 5.95 -2.28 7.84
N PRO A 42 7.26 -2.15 8.14
CA PRO A 42 7.74 -2.07 9.51
C PRO A 42 7.02 -0.97 10.31
N GLY A 43 6.49 -1.32 11.47
CA GLY A 43 5.72 -0.40 12.33
C GLY A 43 4.21 -0.37 12.05
N VAL A 44 3.75 -0.94 10.93
CA VAL A 44 2.32 -1.20 10.68
C VAL A 44 1.98 -2.62 11.15
N GLU A 45 2.68 -3.62 10.60
CA GLU A 45 2.59 -5.04 11.02
C GLU A 45 1.14 -5.56 11.13
N LEU A 46 0.43 -5.44 10.02
CA LEU A 46 -0.96 -5.88 9.85
C LEU A 46 -1.04 -6.94 8.74
N ALA A 47 -2.10 -7.74 8.79
CA ALA A 47 -2.51 -8.60 7.70
C ALA A 47 -3.93 -8.24 7.27
N THR A 48 -4.18 -8.22 5.96
CA THR A 48 -5.54 -8.14 5.42
C THR A 48 -6.21 -9.50 5.56
N VAL A 49 -7.27 -9.56 6.36
CA VAL A 49 -8.08 -10.77 6.58
C VAL A 49 -9.14 -10.91 5.50
N ARG A 50 -9.80 -9.82 5.17
CA ARG A 50 -10.89 -9.79 4.21
C ARG A 50 -10.98 -8.42 3.55
N ARG A 51 -11.36 -8.42 2.27
CA ARG A 51 -11.81 -7.22 1.56
C ARG A 51 -13.31 -7.33 1.26
N ARG A 52 -14.00 -6.21 1.38
CA ARG A 52 -15.40 -6.01 1.03
C ARG A 52 -15.52 -4.83 0.08
N ASP A 53 -16.23 -5.04 -1.00
CA ASP A 53 -16.34 -4.10 -2.11
C ASP A 53 -17.69 -3.39 -2.05
N PHE A 54 -17.64 -2.09 -2.28
CA PHE A 54 -18.81 -1.23 -2.33
C PHE A 54 -18.69 -0.29 -3.53
N GLU A 55 -19.82 0.23 -4.01
CA GLU A 55 -19.83 1.20 -5.11
C GLU A 55 -19.00 2.45 -4.79
N TRP A 56 -18.95 2.83 -3.52
CA TRP A 56 -18.23 4.01 -3.02
C TRP A 56 -16.77 3.73 -2.64
N GLY A 57 -16.33 2.46 -2.57
CA GLY A 57 -15.02 2.17 -2.01
C GLY A 57 -14.76 0.73 -1.57
N PHE A 58 -13.81 0.57 -0.66
CA PHE A 58 -13.41 -0.71 -0.09
C PHE A 58 -13.37 -0.66 1.43
N ILE A 59 -13.71 -1.78 2.05
CA ILE A 59 -13.45 -2.03 3.47
C ILE A 59 -12.52 -3.24 3.58
N TYR A 60 -11.42 -3.07 4.28
CA TYR A 60 -10.49 -4.12 4.62
C TYR A 60 -10.62 -4.44 6.09
N ASP A 61 -10.97 -5.69 6.40
CA ASP A 61 -10.85 -6.23 7.73
C ASP A 61 -9.39 -6.65 7.93
N LEU A 62 -8.75 -6.10 8.95
CA LEU A 62 -7.33 -6.26 9.23
C LEU A 62 -7.14 -7.03 10.55
N LYS A 63 -5.97 -7.63 10.71
CA LYS A 63 -5.54 -8.23 11.97
C LYS A 63 -4.09 -7.89 12.23
N THR A 64 -3.77 -7.42 13.42
CA THR A 64 -2.38 -7.18 13.83
C THR A 64 -1.67 -8.51 14.07
N ILE A 65 -0.34 -8.49 14.05
CA ILE A 65 0.48 -9.64 14.45
C ILE A 65 0.18 -10.12 15.88
N GLU A 66 -0.23 -9.22 16.77
CA GLU A 66 -0.64 -9.54 18.14
C GLU A 66 -2.10 -10.01 18.25
N GLY A 67 -2.79 -10.17 17.12
CA GLY A 67 -4.12 -10.76 17.03
C GLY A 67 -5.29 -9.78 17.17
N TRP A 68 -5.04 -8.47 17.24
CA TRP A 68 -6.09 -7.47 17.39
C TRP A 68 -6.80 -7.17 16.07
N PRO A 69 -8.12 -6.95 16.08
CA PRO A 69 -8.84 -6.59 14.88
C PRO A 69 -8.56 -5.13 14.50
N GLY A 70 -8.53 -4.87 13.20
CA GLY A 70 -8.53 -3.55 12.62
C GLY A 70 -9.49 -3.46 11.43
N VAL A 71 -9.83 -2.23 11.06
CA VAL A 71 -10.66 -1.93 9.90
C VAL A 71 -9.99 -0.77 9.16
N LEU A 72 -9.83 -0.91 7.85
CA LEU A 72 -9.43 0.17 6.95
C LEU A 72 -10.55 0.41 5.96
N ILE A 73 -11.00 1.66 5.87
CA ILE A 73 -12.00 2.13 4.92
C ILE A 73 -11.28 3.01 3.92
N ILE A 74 -11.44 2.70 2.63
CA ILE A 74 -10.95 3.53 1.53
C ILE A 74 -12.15 3.96 0.69
N GLU A 75 -12.40 5.25 0.63
CA GLU A 75 -13.49 5.87 -0.12
C GLU A 75 -12.93 6.46 -1.42
N ARG A 76 -13.62 6.24 -2.53
CA ARG A 76 -13.33 6.96 -3.78
C ARG A 76 -13.86 8.39 -3.62
N VAL A 77 -13.03 9.36 -3.96
CA VAL A 77 -13.40 10.79 -3.89
C VAL A 77 -13.19 11.46 -5.23
N ASP A 78 -14.03 12.44 -5.53
CA ASP A 78 -13.94 13.24 -6.75
C ASP A 78 -12.97 14.42 -6.58
N GLY A 79 -12.43 14.93 -7.70
CA GLY A 79 -11.51 16.08 -7.73
C GLY A 79 -10.05 15.70 -7.99
N PRO A 80 -9.05 16.47 -7.49
CA PRO A 80 -7.62 16.18 -7.72
C PRO A 80 -7.10 14.95 -6.95
N ARG A 81 -7.92 14.38 -6.07
CA ARG A 81 -7.61 13.22 -5.23
C ARG A 81 -8.18 11.96 -5.84
N VAL A 82 -7.55 10.83 -5.52
CA VAL A 82 -8.00 9.50 -5.97
C VAL A 82 -8.80 8.78 -4.89
N TYR A 83 -8.49 9.01 -3.60
CA TYR A 83 -9.14 8.33 -2.47
C TYR A 83 -9.02 9.13 -1.16
N GLU A 84 -9.88 8.78 -0.20
CA GLU A 84 -9.69 9.03 1.24
C GLU A 84 -9.54 7.71 1.98
N ALA A 85 -8.72 7.69 3.05
CA ALA A 85 -8.51 6.49 3.86
C ALA A 85 -8.71 6.81 5.35
N ARG A 86 -9.43 5.94 6.05
CA ARG A 86 -9.63 5.96 7.50
C ARG A 86 -9.36 4.57 8.06
N ALA A 87 -8.57 4.49 9.13
CA ALA A 87 -8.23 3.22 9.76
C ALA A 87 -8.63 3.24 11.24
N SER A 88 -9.01 2.09 11.77
CA SER A 88 -9.17 1.86 13.20
C SER A 88 -8.53 0.54 13.59
N ILE A 89 -7.64 0.52 14.59
CA ILE A 89 -6.87 -0.68 14.97
C ILE A 89 -6.92 -0.88 16.49
N GLY A 90 -7.69 -1.88 16.94
CA GLY A 90 -7.71 -2.36 18.32
C GLY A 90 -7.81 -1.29 19.44
N ARG A 91 -7.61 -1.71 20.69
CA ARG A 91 -7.38 -0.82 21.83
C ARG A 91 -5.91 -0.94 22.25
N PHE A 92 -5.02 -0.24 21.57
CA PHE A 92 -3.70 0.01 22.15
C PHE A 92 -3.83 1.15 23.16
N LEU A 93 -3.55 0.86 24.43
CA LEU A 93 -3.64 1.82 25.54
C LEU A 93 -2.65 2.99 25.44
N ASN A 94 -1.70 3.01 24.49
CA ASN A 94 -0.77 4.14 24.28
C ASN A 94 -0.31 4.41 22.82
N THR A 95 -0.81 3.68 21.82
CA THR A 95 -0.33 3.77 20.41
C THR A 95 -1.44 3.83 19.37
N ARG A 96 -2.70 4.02 19.78
CA ARG A 96 -3.86 3.98 18.88
C ARG A 96 -3.73 4.93 17.67
N ALA A 97 -3.28 6.16 17.92
CA ALA A 97 -3.05 7.15 16.87
C ALA A 97 -1.81 6.84 16.00
N SER A 98 -0.82 6.09 16.49
CA SER A 98 0.44 5.90 15.76
C SER A 98 0.31 4.85 14.66
N ARG A 99 -0.34 3.71 14.91
CA ARG A 99 -0.43 2.61 13.93
C ARG A 99 -1.47 2.87 12.84
N GLU A 100 -2.60 3.48 13.20
CA GLU A 100 -3.62 3.93 12.22
C GLU A 100 -3.03 4.98 11.26
N GLN A 101 -2.35 5.98 11.82
CA GLN A 101 -1.70 7.00 11.01
C GLN A 101 -0.51 6.44 10.22
N ALA A 102 0.25 5.49 10.79
CA ALA A 102 1.33 4.81 10.07
C ALA A 102 0.81 4.05 8.84
N LEU A 103 -0.31 3.31 8.99
CA LEU A 103 -0.95 2.62 7.89
C LEU A 103 -1.40 3.59 6.79
N ILE A 104 -2.09 4.69 7.16
CA ILE A 104 -2.54 5.70 6.18
C ILE A 104 -1.34 6.33 5.47
N ASN A 105 -0.28 6.66 6.21
CA ASN A 105 0.95 7.24 5.65
C ASN A 105 1.67 6.25 4.71
N ALA A 106 1.66 4.96 5.04
CA ALA A 106 2.23 3.90 4.21
C ALA A 106 1.44 3.74 2.91
N ILE A 107 0.10 3.73 2.97
CA ILE A 107 -0.76 3.72 1.76
C ILE A 107 -0.46 4.95 0.90
N ASP A 108 -0.39 6.14 1.49
CA ASP A 108 -0.05 7.38 0.77
C ASP A 108 1.34 7.29 0.11
N ARG A 109 2.32 6.66 0.76
CA ARG A 109 3.68 6.44 0.24
C ARG A 109 3.66 5.48 -0.95
N TRP A 110 2.98 4.35 -0.84
CA TRP A 110 2.89 3.36 -1.91
C TRP A 110 2.09 3.88 -3.09
N MET A 111 0.98 4.57 -2.83
CA MET A 111 0.24 5.25 -3.89
C MET A 111 1.16 6.24 -4.62
N ARG A 112 2.00 7.02 -3.93
CA ARG A 112 3.01 7.90 -4.56
C ARG A 112 4.07 7.15 -5.35
N ALA A 113 4.60 6.05 -4.81
CA ALA A 113 5.59 5.22 -5.48
C ALA A 113 5.03 4.57 -6.76
N LEU A 114 3.75 4.19 -6.72
CA LEU A 114 2.96 3.73 -7.87
C LEU A 114 2.54 4.87 -8.80
N GLY A 115 2.97 6.11 -8.51
CA GLY A 115 2.76 7.27 -9.38
C GLY A 115 1.53 8.14 -9.07
N ARG A 116 0.97 8.07 -7.84
CA ARG A 116 -0.34 8.64 -7.48
C ARG A 116 -0.26 9.54 -6.26
N LYS A 117 -0.90 10.70 -6.28
CA LYS A 117 -0.88 11.66 -5.15
C LYS A 117 -2.24 11.79 -4.49
N ARG A 118 -2.27 11.74 -3.16
CA ARG A 118 -3.28 12.41 -2.33
C ARG A 118 -2.94 13.91 -2.36
N ARG A 119 -3.60 14.71 -3.21
CA ARG A 119 -3.47 16.18 -3.17
C ARG A 119 -4.82 16.82 -2.98
#